data_AF-A0A4S9ZJZ4-F1
#
_entry.id   AF-A0A4S9ZJZ4-F1
#
_cell.length_a   1.000
_cell.length_b   1.000
_cell.length_c   1.000
_cell.angle_alpha   90.00
_cell.angle_beta   90.00
_cell.angle_gamma   90.00
#
_symmetry.space_group_name_H-M   'P 1'
#
loop_
_entity.id
_entity.type
_entity.pdbx_description
1 polymer ?
#
loop_
_entity_poly.entity_id
_entity_poly.type
_entity_poly.pdbx_seq_one_letter_code
_entity_poly.pdbx_strand_id
1 'polypeptide(L)'
;MYASSSLKLAILGLIPHVFGQGGLVINPKNADLYQVGSHASSVPIDLSSMLNNRAFAMSPGDADFDGIHSGYPAEFLPESNFTYAGVNYMFPQYKQSGDDNVLAQGQVITPPQGRYSSISMLVAAESAVATGYVNVTYTDNTTSSGPILVDPFWSW
;
A
#
# COMPACT_ATOMS: atom_id res chain seq x y z
N MET A 1 5.82 -40.53 -65.49
CA MET A 1 5.32 -41.18 -64.26
C MET A 1 5.05 -40.07 -63.25
N TYR A 2 3.81 -40.01 -62.74
CA TYR A 2 3.28 -38.96 -61.88
C TYR A 2 3.85 -39.03 -60.45
N ALA A 3 4.05 -37.87 -59.83
CA ALA A 3 3.74 -37.65 -58.43
C ALA A 3 3.35 -36.18 -58.22
N SER A 4 2.04 -35.97 -58.02
CA SER A 4 1.41 -34.71 -57.63
C SER A 4 1.42 -34.60 -56.11
N SER A 5 1.68 -33.42 -55.56
CA SER A 5 1.37 -33.11 -54.15
C SER A 5 1.07 -31.62 -54.01
N SER A 6 -0.19 -31.33 -53.69
CA SER A 6 -0.85 -30.03 -53.71
C SER A 6 -0.34 -29.02 -52.68
N LEU A 7 -0.27 -27.77 -53.12
CA LEU A 7 -0.12 -26.58 -52.27
C LEU A 7 -1.35 -26.47 -51.35
N LYS A 8 -1.16 -26.60 -50.04
CA LYS A 8 -2.22 -26.30 -49.06
C LYS A 8 -2.10 -24.84 -48.63
N LEU A 9 -3.02 -24.02 -49.13
CA LEU A 9 -3.26 -22.67 -48.67
C LEU A 9 -3.90 -22.75 -47.28
N ALA A 10 -3.16 -22.41 -46.22
CA ALA A 10 -3.70 -22.30 -44.88
C ALA A 10 -4.25 -20.88 -44.68
N ILE A 11 -5.56 -20.74 -44.67
CA ILE A 11 -6.26 -19.54 -44.20
C ILE A 11 -6.11 -19.53 -42.68
N LEU A 12 -5.27 -18.65 -42.15
CA LEU A 12 -5.15 -18.42 -40.71
C LEU A 12 -6.18 -17.34 -40.32
N GLY A 13 -7.32 -17.77 -39.79
CA GLY A 13 -8.30 -16.86 -39.18
C GLY A 13 -7.78 -16.33 -37.86
N LEU A 14 -7.64 -15.00 -37.73
CA LEU A 14 -7.43 -14.35 -36.44
C LEU A 14 -8.77 -14.31 -35.69
N ILE A 15 -8.88 -15.13 -34.64
CA ILE A 15 -9.92 -14.96 -33.62
C ILE A 15 -9.32 -14.08 -32.51
N PRO A 16 -9.81 -12.87 -32.25
CA PRO A 16 -9.42 -12.16 -31.03
C PRO A 16 -10.01 -12.91 -29.83
N HIS A 17 -9.14 -13.50 -29.01
CA HIS A 17 -9.56 -13.96 -27.69
C HIS A 17 -9.46 -12.78 -26.73
N VAL A 18 -10.61 -12.23 -26.37
CA VAL A 18 -10.75 -11.43 -25.16
C VAL A 18 -10.62 -12.39 -23.98
N PHE A 19 -9.50 -12.32 -23.26
CA PHE A 19 -9.40 -12.89 -21.91
C PHE A 19 -9.58 -11.77 -20.90
N GLY A 20 -10.84 -11.52 -20.54
CA GLY A 20 -11.17 -10.97 -19.24
C GLY A 20 -11.44 -12.14 -18.30
N GLN A 21 -10.56 -12.34 -17.31
CA GLN A 21 -10.91 -12.79 -15.97
C GLN A 21 -9.68 -12.64 -15.07
N GLY A 22 -9.72 -11.62 -14.22
CA GLY A 22 -8.88 -11.54 -13.04
C GLY A 22 -9.24 -12.70 -12.12
N GLY A 23 -8.42 -13.73 -12.14
CA GLY A 23 -8.29 -14.73 -11.11
C GLY A 23 -6.83 -14.75 -10.68
N LEU A 24 -6.57 -14.74 -9.38
CA LEU A 24 -5.23 -14.89 -8.81
C LEU A 24 -4.56 -16.13 -9.42
N VAL A 25 -3.60 -15.91 -10.33
CA VAL A 25 -2.70 -16.97 -10.79
C VAL A 25 -1.68 -17.19 -9.69
N ILE A 26 -2.03 -18.05 -8.72
CA ILE A 26 -1.08 -18.57 -7.75
C ILE A 26 -0.21 -19.59 -8.49
N ASN A 27 0.96 -19.17 -8.94
CA ASN A 27 1.98 -20.07 -9.45
C ASN A 27 2.43 -20.98 -8.28
N PRO A 28 2.26 -22.31 -8.34
CA PRO A 28 2.61 -23.19 -7.22
C PRO A 28 4.10 -23.20 -6.89
N LYS A 29 4.98 -22.68 -7.77
CA LYS A 29 6.39 -22.41 -7.42
C LYS A 29 6.58 -21.26 -6.41
N ASN A 30 5.53 -20.51 -6.12
CA ASN A 30 5.50 -19.42 -5.14
C ASN A 30 4.76 -19.82 -3.85
N ALA A 31 4.22 -21.05 -3.76
CA ALA A 31 3.54 -21.54 -2.56
C ALA A 31 4.52 -21.65 -1.38
N ASP A 32 5.80 -21.91 -1.66
CA ASP A 32 6.85 -22.05 -0.65
C ASP A 32 7.37 -20.70 -0.13
N LEU A 33 7.03 -19.58 -0.81
CA LEU A 33 7.37 -18.22 -0.34
C LEU A 33 6.55 -17.80 0.90
N TYR A 34 5.48 -18.53 1.23
CA TYR A 34 4.68 -18.29 2.43
C TYR A 34 5.24 -18.97 3.68
N GLN A 35 6.31 -19.78 3.57
CA GLN A 35 6.92 -20.40 4.74
C GLN A 35 8.45 -20.33 4.79
N VAL A 36 9.13 -20.01 3.68
CA VAL A 36 10.56 -19.64 3.67
C VAL A 36 10.78 -18.61 2.55
N GLY A 37 10.86 -17.31 2.85
CA GLY A 37 10.97 -16.34 1.76
C GLY A 37 11.29 -14.94 2.22
N SER A 38 12.59 -14.60 2.19
CA SER A 38 13.14 -13.25 2.13
C SER A 38 12.20 -12.15 2.63
N HIS A 39 12.30 -11.79 3.91
CA HIS A 39 11.82 -10.48 4.35
C HIS A 39 12.34 -9.47 3.33
N ALA A 40 11.46 -8.86 2.54
CA ALA A 40 11.85 -7.70 1.77
C ALA A 40 12.35 -6.71 2.80
N SER A 41 13.66 -6.47 2.81
CA SER A 41 14.29 -5.59 3.80
C SER A 41 13.60 -4.23 3.69
N SER A 42 12.78 -3.89 4.68
CA SER A 42 12.10 -2.61 4.77
C SER A 42 12.84 -1.75 5.79
N VAL A 43 12.93 -0.46 5.47
CA VAL A 43 13.45 0.53 6.41
C VAL A 43 12.24 1.30 6.92
N PRO A 44 11.80 1.08 8.18
CA PRO A 44 10.72 1.86 8.73
C PRO A 44 11.16 3.32 8.85
N ILE A 45 10.23 4.24 8.57
CA ILE A 45 10.45 5.67 8.71
C ILE A 45 9.74 6.15 9.97
N ASP A 46 10.47 6.80 10.85
CA ASP A 46 9.89 7.44 12.02
C ASP A 46 9.18 8.75 11.62
N LEU A 47 7.88 8.82 11.90
CA LEU A 47 7.03 9.98 11.66
C LEU A 47 6.74 10.79 12.93
N SER A 48 7.39 10.46 14.06
CA SER A 48 7.12 11.06 15.38
C SER A 48 7.21 12.59 15.38
N SER A 49 8.09 13.18 14.57
CA SER A 49 8.26 14.64 14.43
C SER A 49 7.19 15.31 13.58
N MET A 50 6.34 14.54 12.90
CA MET A 50 5.30 15.01 11.97
C MET A 50 3.89 14.80 12.52
N LEU A 51 3.74 14.19 13.71
CA LEU A 51 2.45 13.95 14.34
C LEU A 51 1.72 15.28 14.56
N ASN A 52 0.47 15.34 14.11
CA ASN A 52 -0.35 16.55 14.14
C ASN A 52 -1.86 16.24 14.27
N ASN A 53 -2.21 14.99 14.59
CA ASN A 53 -3.57 14.57 14.84
C ASN A 53 -3.61 13.41 15.86
N ARG A 54 -4.75 13.23 16.51
CA ARG A 54 -5.01 12.17 17.48
C ARG A 54 -6.04 11.20 16.93
N ALA A 55 -5.62 9.98 16.60
CA ALA A 55 -6.46 8.96 15.99
C ALA A 55 -6.93 7.88 16.97
N PHE A 56 -6.26 7.67 18.10
CA PHE A 56 -6.57 6.58 19.03
C PHE A 56 -7.31 7.06 20.28
N ALA A 57 -8.40 6.38 20.62
CA ALA A 57 -9.31 6.75 21.69
C ALA A 57 -9.47 5.61 22.73
N MET A 58 -9.42 5.96 24.02
CA MET A 58 -9.83 5.08 25.12
C MET A 58 -11.30 5.26 25.52
N SER A 59 -11.90 6.39 25.13
CA SER A 59 -13.31 6.72 25.39
C SER A 59 -13.87 7.65 24.31
N PRO A 60 -15.21 7.74 24.15
CA PRO A 60 -15.81 8.70 23.23
C PRO A 60 -15.31 10.13 23.49
N GLY A 61 -14.90 10.83 22.44
CA GLY A 61 -14.37 12.20 22.52
C GLY A 61 -12.90 12.33 22.91
N ASP A 62 -12.18 11.22 23.15
CA ASP A 62 -10.75 11.24 23.51
C ASP A 62 -9.86 11.59 22.30
N ALA A 63 -10.22 11.16 21.10
CA ALA A 63 -9.48 11.44 19.86
C ALA A 63 -10.24 12.42 18.96
N ASP A 64 -9.61 12.86 17.86
CA ASP A 64 -10.25 13.66 16.82
C ASP A 64 -9.74 13.25 15.43
N PHE A 65 -9.86 11.96 15.13
CA PHE A 65 -9.40 11.37 13.88
C PHE A 65 -10.06 12.03 12.65
N ASP A 66 -11.35 12.35 12.78
CA ASP A 66 -12.27 12.74 11.71
C ASP A 66 -12.78 14.19 11.82
N GLY A 67 -12.33 14.96 12.82
CA GLY A 67 -12.80 16.34 13.04
C GLY A 67 -14.16 16.43 13.77
N ILE A 68 -14.74 15.32 14.21
CA ILE A 68 -15.96 15.26 15.03
C ILE A 68 -15.74 14.47 16.33
N HIS A 69 -14.49 14.36 16.77
CA HIS A 69 -14.06 13.70 18.00
C HIS A 69 -14.22 12.17 18.04
N SER A 70 -14.15 11.49 16.88
CA SER A 70 -14.05 10.02 16.83
C SER A 70 -12.59 9.55 16.82
N GLY A 71 -12.39 8.25 17.08
CA GLY A 71 -11.09 7.61 16.94
C GLY A 71 -11.17 6.10 16.93
N TYR A 72 -10.08 5.45 16.54
CA TYR A 72 -9.95 4.00 16.64
C TYR A 72 -9.78 3.57 18.09
N PRO A 73 -10.41 2.47 18.52
CA PRO A 73 -10.29 1.95 19.88
C PRO A 73 -8.85 1.55 20.20
N ALA A 74 -8.24 2.26 21.14
CA ALA A 74 -6.83 2.09 21.54
C ALA A 74 -6.54 0.70 22.16
N GLU A 75 -7.56 0.02 22.68
CA GLU A 75 -7.45 -1.33 23.25
C GLU A 75 -7.16 -2.44 22.22
N PHE A 76 -7.34 -2.16 20.92
CA PHE A 76 -7.11 -3.12 19.83
C PHE A 76 -5.93 -2.75 18.92
N LEU A 77 -5.05 -1.85 19.36
CA LEU A 77 -3.86 -1.51 18.59
C LEU A 77 -2.91 -2.72 18.51
N PRO A 78 -2.25 -2.94 17.37
CA PRO A 78 -1.16 -3.89 17.28
C PRO A 78 0.04 -3.41 18.11
N GLU A 79 1.01 -4.30 18.32
CA GLU A 79 2.29 -3.94 18.91
C GLU A 79 2.99 -2.84 18.10
N SER A 80 3.81 -2.02 18.76
CA SER A 80 4.52 -0.90 18.11
C SER A 80 5.46 -1.35 16.98
N ASN A 81 5.96 -2.58 17.04
CA ASN A 81 6.72 -3.21 15.97
C ASN A 81 5.78 -4.14 15.19
N PHE A 82 5.04 -3.56 14.25
CA PHE A 82 3.97 -4.25 13.55
C PHE A 82 4.42 -4.72 12.18
N THR A 83 4.34 -6.02 11.92
CA THR A 83 4.57 -6.58 10.59
C THR A 83 3.26 -6.91 9.90
N TYR A 84 3.05 -6.35 8.71
CA TYR A 84 1.89 -6.62 7.87
C TYR A 84 2.31 -6.80 6.41
N ALA A 85 1.82 -7.87 5.78
CA ALA A 85 2.18 -8.24 4.40
C ALA A 85 3.71 -8.31 4.15
N GLY A 86 4.48 -8.74 5.15
CA GLY A 86 5.94 -8.84 5.07
C GLY A 86 6.71 -7.52 5.21
N VAL A 87 6.02 -6.39 5.48
CA VAL A 87 6.61 -5.08 5.72
C VAL A 87 6.56 -4.76 7.21
N ASN A 88 7.67 -4.23 7.75
CA ASN A 88 7.73 -3.81 9.14
C ASN A 88 7.38 -2.32 9.28
N TYR A 89 6.51 -2.01 10.23
CA TYR A 89 6.04 -0.66 10.54
C TYR A 89 6.35 -0.30 11.99
N MET A 90 6.72 0.96 12.20
CA MET A 90 6.66 1.60 13.51
C MET A 90 5.22 2.08 13.72
N PHE A 91 4.40 1.20 14.30
CA PHE A 91 2.98 1.51 14.50
C PHE A 91 2.82 2.44 15.71
N PRO A 92 2.16 3.60 15.55
CA PRO A 92 1.98 4.53 16.65
C PRO A 92 1.13 3.89 17.76
N GLN A 93 1.39 4.29 19.00
CA GLN A 93 0.67 3.78 20.16
C GLN A 93 -0.15 4.90 20.77
N TYR A 94 -1.23 4.53 21.44
CA TYR A 94 -2.05 5.47 22.20
C TYR A 94 -1.20 6.28 23.18
N LYS A 95 -1.48 7.58 23.24
CA LYS A 95 -0.94 8.49 24.25
C LYS A 95 -2.08 9.11 25.03
N GLN A 96 -1.89 9.27 26.33
CA GLN A 96 -2.86 9.97 27.20
C GLN A 96 -3.05 11.44 26.77
N SER A 97 -2.06 12.03 26.12
CA SER A 97 -2.11 13.39 25.59
C SER A 97 -1.20 13.55 24.37
N GLY A 98 -1.55 14.48 23.49
CA GLY A 98 -0.80 14.78 22.27
C GLY A 98 -1.15 13.86 21.11
N ASP A 99 -0.43 14.04 20.01
CA ASP A 99 -0.75 13.41 18.74
C ASP A 99 -0.10 12.04 18.58
N ASP A 100 -0.79 11.16 17.85
CA ASP A 100 -0.39 9.78 17.52
C ASP A 100 -0.66 9.43 16.05
N ASN A 101 -1.10 10.40 15.25
CA ASN A 101 -1.34 10.27 13.82
C ASN A 101 -0.81 11.48 13.03
N VAL A 102 -0.58 11.27 11.72
CA VAL A 102 -0.21 12.32 10.77
C VAL A 102 -1.33 12.50 9.77
N LEU A 103 -1.87 13.71 9.64
CA LEU A 103 -2.76 14.08 8.53
C LEU A 103 -1.94 14.21 7.26
N ALA A 104 -2.27 13.50 6.18
CA ALA A 104 -1.57 13.62 4.90
C ALA A 104 -1.84 14.99 4.23
N GLN A 105 -0.96 15.97 4.45
CA GLN A 105 -1.12 17.37 4.03
C GLN A 105 -0.01 17.84 3.07
N GLY A 106 0.77 16.90 2.51
CA GLY A 106 1.89 17.19 1.61
C GLY A 106 3.23 17.32 2.32
N GLN A 107 3.41 16.62 3.43
CA GLN A 107 4.69 16.52 4.12
C GLN A 107 5.78 15.97 3.20
N VAL A 108 7.01 16.44 3.40
CA VAL A 108 8.21 15.89 2.76
C VAL A 108 8.92 14.98 3.74
N ILE A 109 9.11 13.72 3.33
CA ILE A 109 9.81 12.70 4.10
C ILE A 109 11.14 12.42 3.42
N THR A 110 12.24 12.52 4.17
CA THR A 110 13.59 12.16 3.68
C THR A 110 14.01 10.84 4.31
N PRO A 111 13.94 9.72 3.56
CA PRO A 111 14.44 8.45 4.07
C PRO A 111 15.98 8.47 4.21
N PRO A 112 16.57 7.55 4.97
CA PRO A 112 18.00 7.31 4.90
C PRO A 112 18.47 7.11 3.45
N GLN A 113 19.71 7.49 3.15
CA GLN A 113 20.23 7.30 1.79
C GLN A 113 20.29 5.80 1.46
N GLY A 114 19.69 5.40 0.34
CA GLY A 114 19.60 4.00 -0.05
C GLY A 114 19.03 3.81 -1.46
N ARG A 115 18.86 2.54 -1.85
CA ARG A 115 18.16 2.15 -3.07
C ARG A 115 16.87 1.44 -2.68
N TYR A 116 15.75 1.99 -3.12
CA TYR A 116 14.42 1.51 -2.77
C TYR A 116 13.65 1.14 -4.04
N SER A 117 12.89 0.05 -3.99
CA SER A 117 12.04 -0.41 -5.10
C SER A 117 10.56 -0.11 -4.89
N SER A 118 10.15 0.17 -3.66
CA SER A 118 8.75 0.37 -3.29
C SER A 118 8.62 1.26 -2.05
N ILE A 119 7.44 1.89 -1.93
CA ILE A 119 6.99 2.59 -0.74
C ILE A 119 5.75 1.84 -0.24
N SER A 120 5.69 1.58 1.05
CA SER A 120 4.56 0.94 1.71
C SER A 120 4.08 1.82 2.85
N MET A 121 2.77 2.01 2.95
CA MET A 121 2.16 2.96 3.90
C MET A 121 0.91 2.33 4.50
N LEU A 122 0.65 2.63 5.77
CA LEU A 122 -0.64 2.42 6.40
C LEU A 122 -1.37 3.76 6.35
N VAL A 123 -2.52 3.78 5.68
CA VAL A 123 -3.30 4.99 5.41
C VAL A 123 -4.77 4.70 5.63
N ALA A 124 -5.51 5.70 6.11
CA ALA A 124 -6.93 5.61 6.36
C ALA A 124 -7.63 6.89 5.88
N ALA A 125 -8.90 6.74 5.51
CA ALA A 125 -9.81 7.83 5.17
C ALA A 125 -11.12 7.66 5.97
N GLU A 126 -11.84 8.76 6.19
CA GLU A 126 -13.06 8.75 7.01
C GLU A 126 -14.26 9.45 6.34
N SER A 127 -14.11 10.68 5.81
CA SER A 127 -15.26 11.47 5.32
C SER A 127 -15.63 11.15 3.88
N ALA A 128 -14.63 10.77 3.08
CA ALA A 128 -14.75 10.49 1.67
C ALA A 128 -13.53 9.69 1.19
N VAL A 129 -13.58 9.21 -0.04
CA VAL A 129 -12.40 8.64 -0.71
C VAL A 129 -11.29 9.69 -0.73
N ALA A 130 -10.17 9.39 -0.08
CA ALA A 130 -8.99 10.21 -0.12
C ALA A 130 -8.17 9.85 -1.36
N THR A 131 -7.77 10.86 -2.13
CA THR A 131 -6.91 10.68 -3.31
C THR A 131 -5.73 11.63 -3.26
N GLY A 132 -4.62 11.23 -3.86
CA GLY A 132 -3.41 12.03 -3.88
C GLY A 132 -2.30 11.39 -4.67
N TYR A 133 -1.09 11.92 -4.52
CA TYR A 133 0.11 11.39 -5.16
C TYR A 133 1.27 11.32 -4.16
N VAL A 134 2.04 10.23 -4.21
CA VAL A 134 3.40 10.20 -3.66
C VAL A 134 4.34 10.67 -4.75
N ASN A 135 5.04 11.77 -4.49
CA ASN A 135 6.10 12.25 -5.36
C ASN A 135 7.45 11.86 -4.76
N VAL A 136 8.29 11.21 -5.57
CA VAL A 136 9.65 10.81 -5.20
C VAL A 136 10.62 11.68 -5.97
N THR A 137 11.59 12.26 -5.27
CA THR A 137 12.74 12.95 -5.88
C THR A 137 13.98 12.11 -5.61
N TYR A 138 14.68 11.73 -6.69
CA TYR A 138 15.88 10.90 -6.62
C TYR A 138 17.13 11.78 -6.48
N THR A 139 18.25 11.17 -6.12
CA THR A 139 19.53 11.89 -5.91
C THR A 139 20.11 12.51 -7.19
N ASP A 140 19.65 12.06 -8.36
CA ASP A 140 19.99 12.64 -9.67
C ASP A 140 19.02 13.77 -10.10
N ASN A 141 18.14 14.21 -9.19
CA ASN A 141 17.07 15.19 -9.40
C ASN A 141 15.95 14.75 -10.35
N THR A 142 15.94 13.49 -10.80
CA THR A 142 14.76 12.95 -11.49
C THR A 142 13.61 12.76 -10.49
N THR A 143 12.39 12.65 -11.01
CA THR A 143 11.20 12.44 -10.19
C THR A 143 10.32 11.32 -10.71
N SER A 144 9.58 10.71 -9.80
CA SER A 144 8.50 9.76 -10.10
C SER A 144 7.28 10.11 -9.27
N SER A 145 6.09 9.76 -9.76
CA SER A 145 4.83 9.99 -9.06
C SER A 145 3.95 8.76 -9.14
N GLY A 146 3.32 8.40 -8.02
CA GLY A 146 2.37 7.29 -7.92
C GLY A 146 1.07 7.75 -7.28
N PRO A 147 -0.11 7.42 -7.84
CA PRO A 147 -1.37 7.79 -7.24
C PRO A 147 -1.63 7.01 -5.95
N ILE A 148 -2.30 7.65 -5.00
CA ILE A 148 -2.90 7.03 -3.82
C ILE A 148 -4.42 7.17 -3.95
N LEU A 149 -5.12 6.08 -3.62
CA LEU A 149 -6.56 6.07 -3.38
C LEU A 149 -6.82 5.28 -2.10
N VAL A 150 -7.58 5.86 -1.18
CA VAL A 150 -7.95 5.24 0.09
C VAL A 150 -9.45 5.41 0.27
N ASP A 151 -10.18 4.30 0.24
CA ASP A 151 -11.61 4.30 0.53
C ASP A 151 -11.84 4.47 2.04
N PRO A 152 -12.87 5.23 2.45
CA PRO A 152 -13.23 5.30 3.86
C PRO A 152 -13.81 3.96 4.31
N PHE A 153 -13.70 3.65 5.60
CA PHE A 153 -14.04 2.32 6.14
C PHE A 153 -15.48 1.84 5.86
N TRP A 154 -16.41 2.77 5.59
CA TRP A 154 -17.81 2.49 5.31
C TRP A 154 -18.15 2.38 3.81
N SER A 155 -17.20 2.70 2.93
CA SER A 155 -17.37 2.60 1.48
C SER A 155 -16.89 1.24 1.00
N TRP A 156 -17.81 0.27 1.00
CA TRP A 156 -17.62 -1.10 0.48
C TRP A 156 -17.97 -1.27 -1.00
#